data_AF-A0A1S3HP19-F1
#
_entry.id   AF-A0A1S3HP19-F1
#
_cell.length_a   1.000
_cell.length_b   1.000
_cell.length_c   1.000
_cell.angle_alpha   90.00
_cell.angle_beta   90.00
_cell.angle_gamma   90.00
#
_symmetry.space_group_name_H-M   'P 1'
#
loop_
_entity.id
_entity.type
_entity.pdbx_description
1 polymer ?
#
loop_
_entity_poly.entity_id
_entity_poly.type
_entity_poly.pdbx_seq_one_letter_code
_entity_poly.pdbx_strand_id
1 'polypeptide(L)'
;MSWVAYFVCVFAVLHGSLADPPASFLLKADRFRDPDDFIREFVDTGSISSQQMEEINSAIRDMREQGRRPNRYTVASTNTLNDGCIPEQTAVALNEGSDPNVLTFPVCVKVSRCGGCCGSETTTCGPSPGGTVTVSKRVMKFEGTAYNLNNLKYIGAETKLIEEHTACQCQCKVKAGDCNPAVHIYDQDNCRCKCKVPQISCSSGMVWDDSTCRCISKDTVALLTWRARTTGEAAPSFSAQPQQAERVVASDPCDGCTCGRRWNPTPGAGNTCECVHSSGRSRRPCPARG
;
A
#
# COMPACT_ATOMS: atom_id res chain seq x y z
N MET A 1 -11.49 -29.77 -37.14
CA MET A 1 -10.44 -28.85 -36.67
C MET A 1 -10.82 -27.46 -37.14
N SER A 2 -11.42 -26.68 -36.23
CA SER A 2 -12.30 -25.57 -36.57
C SER A 2 -11.49 -24.30 -36.87
N TRP A 3 -11.75 -23.70 -38.03
CA TRP A 3 -11.13 -22.46 -38.54
C TRP A 3 -11.27 -21.24 -37.61
N VAL A 4 -12.10 -21.36 -36.57
CA VAL A 4 -12.34 -20.34 -35.55
C VAL A 4 -11.11 -20.07 -34.68
N ALA A 5 -10.30 -21.09 -34.38
CA ALA A 5 -9.13 -20.94 -33.50
C ALA A 5 -7.97 -20.14 -34.17
N TYR A 6 -7.83 -20.26 -35.50
CA TYR A 6 -6.80 -19.53 -36.24
C TYR A 6 -7.14 -18.03 -36.37
N PHE A 7 -8.43 -17.68 -36.49
CA PHE A 7 -8.87 -16.29 -36.60
C PHE A 7 -8.68 -15.49 -35.29
N VAL A 8 -8.84 -16.13 -34.12
CA VAL A 8 -8.62 -15.48 -32.82
C VAL A 8 -7.13 -15.15 -32.60
N CYS A 9 -6.21 -16.01 -33.04
CA CYS A 9 -4.77 -15.75 -32.95
C CYS A 9 -4.30 -14.65 -33.91
N VAL A 10 -4.82 -14.59 -35.14
CA VAL A 10 -4.38 -13.57 -36.12
C VAL A 10 -4.92 -12.17 -35.76
N PHE A 11 -6.12 -12.07 -35.17
CA PHE A 11 -6.64 -10.77 -34.71
C PHE A 11 -5.89 -10.20 -33.49
N ALA A 12 -5.36 -11.05 -32.61
CA ALA A 12 -4.63 -10.63 -31.42
C ALA A 12 -3.24 -10.03 -31.73
N VAL A 13 -2.64 -10.36 -32.88
CA VAL A 13 -1.31 -9.87 -33.27
C VAL A 13 -1.36 -8.46 -33.90
N LEU A 14 -2.51 -8.02 -34.41
CA LEU A 14 -2.64 -6.74 -35.11
C LEU A 14 -3.11 -5.57 -34.23
N HIS A 15 -3.67 -5.84 -33.05
CA HIS A 15 -4.06 -4.82 -32.08
C HIS A 15 -3.23 -4.98 -30.81
N GLY A 16 -2.03 -4.40 -30.83
CA GLY A 16 -1.10 -4.35 -29.70
C GLY A 16 -1.70 -3.66 -28.46
N SER A 17 -2.43 -4.42 -27.68
CA SER A 17 -2.59 -4.26 -26.24
C SER A 17 -2.81 -5.66 -25.70
N LEU A 18 -1.87 -6.18 -24.91
CA LEU A 18 -2.17 -7.29 -24.02
C LEU A 18 -3.36 -6.83 -23.19
N ALA A 19 -4.54 -7.40 -23.41
CA ALA A 19 -5.69 -7.08 -22.59
C ALA A 19 -5.37 -7.61 -21.19
N ASP A 20 -5.34 -6.71 -20.20
CA ASP A 20 -5.17 -7.11 -18.80
C ASP A 20 -6.22 -8.19 -18.47
N PRO A 21 -5.87 -9.22 -17.68
CA PRO A 21 -6.83 -10.21 -17.25
C PRO A 21 -7.99 -9.50 -16.52
N PRO A 22 -9.26 -9.91 -16.77
CA PRO A 22 -10.40 -9.26 -16.13
C PRO A 22 -10.25 -9.33 -14.61
N ALA A 23 -10.57 -8.26 -13.88
CA ALA A 23 -10.35 -8.30 -12.42
C ALA A 23 -11.24 -9.33 -11.71
N SER A 24 -12.33 -9.78 -12.34
CA SER A 24 -13.11 -10.95 -11.89
C SER A 24 -12.32 -12.26 -11.87
N PHE A 25 -11.34 -12.43 -12.78
CA PHE A 25 -10.38 -13.53 -12.72
C PHE A 25 -9.40 -13.33 -11.56
N LEU A 26 -8.84 -12.12 -11.42
CA LEU A 26 -7.87 -11.81 -10.36
C LEU A 26 -8.47 -11.99 -8.96
N LEU A 27 -9.71 -11.54 -8.75
CA LEU A 27 -10.46 -11.75 -7.51
C LEU A 27 -10.69 -13.23 -7.20
N LYS A 28 -10.83 -14.09 -8.22
CA LYS A 28 -10.95 -15.54 -8.02
C LYS A 28 -9.60 -16.17 -7.72
N ALA A 29 -8.54 -15.74 -8.41
CA ALA A 29 -7.17 -16.19 -8.21
C ALA A 29 -6.66 -15.86 -6.79
N ASP A 30 -7.05 -14.71 -6.24
CA ASP A 30 -6.70 -14.25 -4.89
C ASP A 30 -7.13 -15.18 -3.76
N ARG A 31 -8.08 -16.09 -4.03
CA ARG A 31 -8.54 -17.07 -3.04
C ARG A 31 -7.55 -18.23 -2.86
N PHE A 32 -6.60 -18.41 -3.77
CA PHE A 32 -5.67 -19.52 -3.75
C PHE A 32 -4.34 -19.11 -3.12
N ARG A 33 -4.02 -19.73 -1.97
CA ARG A 33 -2.74 -19.60 -1.28
C ARG A 33 -1.74 -20.67 -1.68
N ASP A 34 -2.23 -21.86 -2.02
CA ASP A 34 -1.40 -22.99 -2.42
C ASP A 34 -1.23 -23.00 -3.95
N PRO A 35 0.01 -23.07 -4.45
CA PRO A 35 0.29 -23.14 -5.88
C PRO A 35 -0.37 -24.35 -6.56
N ASP A 36 -0.51 -25.50 -5.88
CA ASP A 36 -1.14 -26.69 -6.44
C ASP A 36 -2.65 -26.44 -6.69
N ASP A 37 -3.32 -25.74 -5.77
CA ASP A 37 -4.73 -25.40 -5.93
C ASP A 37 -4.94 -24.39 -7.07
N PHE A 38 -4.04 -23.41 -7.21
CA PHE A 38 -4.05 -22.47 -8.33
C PHE A 38 -3.87 -23.17 -9.68
N ILE A 39 -2.87 -24.07 -9.76
CA ILE A 39 -2.60 -24.84 -10.97
C ILE A 39 -3.79 -25.71 -11.35
N ARG A 40 -4.38 -26.41 -10.38
CA ARG A 40 -5.54 -27.27 -10.63
C ARG A 40 -6.75 -26.49 -11.18
N GLU A 41 -6.97 -25.27 -10.71
CA GLU A 41 -8.16 -24.49 -11.08
C GLU A 41 -7.99 -23.71 -12.40
N PHE A 42 -6.81 -23.13 -12.63
CA PHE A 42 -6.62 -22.14 -13.70
C PHE A 42 -5.67 -22.57 -14.81
N VAL A 43 -4.88 -23.62 -14.61
CA VAL A 43 -3.82 -24.01 -15.53
C VAL A 43 -4.23 -25.26 -16.29
N ASP A 44 -4.34 -25.16 -17.62
CA ASP A 44 -4.52 -26.31 -18.49
C ASP A 44 -3.23 -27.14 -18.51
N THR A 45 -3.18 -28.18 -17.68
CA THR A 45 -2.01 -29.06 -17.57
C THR A 45 -1.76 -29.88 -18.83
N GLY A 46 -2.74 -30.01 -19.73
CA GLY A 46 -2.58 -30.67 -21.03
C GLY A 46 -1.75 -29.87 -22.04
N SER A 47 -1.63 -28.56 -21.86
CA SER A 47 -0.77 -27.69 -22.67
C SER A 47 0.63 -27.48 -22.08
N ILE A 48 0.94 -28.14 -20.96
CA ILE A 48 2.25 -28.11 -20.30
C ILE A 48 3.08 -29.33 -20.72
N SER A 49 4.29 -29.09 -21.21
CA SER A 49 5.24 -30.17 -21.49
C SER A 49 5.79 -30.80 -20.20
N SER A 50 6.27 -32.05 -20.28
CA SER A 50 6.85 -32.73 -19.10
C SER A 50 8.02 -31.97 -18.47
N GLN A 51 8.81 -31.23 -19.26
CA GLN A 51 9.91 -30.40 -18.77
C GLN A 51 9.40 -29.19 -17.98
N GLN A 52 8.40 -28.48 -18.49
CA GLN A 52 7.78 -27.35 -17.79
C GLN A 52 7.07 -27.80 -16.51
N MET A 53 6.46 -28.98 -16.52
CA MET A 53 5.85 -29.55 -15.32
C MET A 53 6.89 -29.87 -14.24
N GLU A 54 8.08 -30.32 -14.62
CA GLU A 54 9.19 -30.55 -13.69
C GLU A 54 9.72 -29.24 -13.10
N GLU A 55 9.84 -28.18 -13.92
CA GLU A 55 10.18 -26.83 -13.47
C GLU A 55 9.16 -26.31 -12.45
N ILE A 56 7.86 -26.39 -12.77
CA ILE A 56 6.76 -26.00 -11.87
C ILE A 56 6.86 -26.75 -10.54
N ASN A 57 6.99 -28.07 -10.59
CA ASN A 57 7.09 -28.90 -9.38
C ASN A 57 8.36 -28.59 -8.57
N SER A 58 9.47 -28.25 -9.22
CA SER A 58 10.70 -27.83 -8.54
C SER A 58 10.49 -26.51 -7.80
N ALA A 59 9.88 -25.52 -8.46
CA ALA A 59 9.56 -24.23 -7.85
C ALA A 59 8.61 -24.41 -6.65
N ILE A 60 7.59 -25.26 -6.75
CA ILE A 60 6.65 -25.52 -5.64
C ILE A 60 7.35 -26.14 -4.43
N ARG A 61 8.29 -27.07 -4.66
CA ARG A 61 9.10 -27.63 -3.56
C ARG A 61 9.94 -26.56 -2.89
N ASP A 62 10.64 -25.73 -3.67
CA ASP A 62 11.47 -24.65 -3.14
C ASP A 62 10.65 -23.65 -2.32
N MET A 63 9.47 -23.26 -2.81
CA MET A 63 8.54 -22.38 -2.09
C MET A 63 8.11 -22.97 -0.73
N ARG A 64 7.86 -24.27 -0.67
CA ARG A 64 7.45 -24.97 0.56
C ARG A 64 8.60 -25.20 1.54
N GLU A 65 9.80 -25.46 1.05
CA GLU A 65 10.99 -25.70 1.88
C GLU A 65 11.48 -24.42 2.56
N GLN A 66 11.35 -23.26 1.90
CA GLN A 66 11.62 -21.95 2.51
C GLN A 66 10.68 -21.64 3.69
N GLY A 67 9.47 -22.20 3.73
CA GLY A 67 8.55 -22.06 4.88
C GLY A 67 8.97 -22.82 6.15
N ARG A 68 10.02 -23.65 6.11
CA ARG A 68 10.35 -24.62 7.17
C ARG A 68 11.74 -24.39 7.80
N ARG A 69 11.96 -23.22 8.43
CA ARG A 69 12.76 -22.96 9.66
C ARG A 69 13.32 -21.52 9.71
N PRO A 70 13.10 -20.74 10.78
CA PRO A 70 13.98 -19.62 11.08
C PRO A 70 15.18 -20.10 11.91
N ASN A 71 16.40 -19.88 11.43
CA ASN A 71 17.55 -19.76 12.33
C ASN A 71 17.43 -18.42 13.07
N ARG A 72 17.80 -18.38 14.36
CA ARG A 72 17.64 -17.21 15.25
C ARG A 72 18.42 -15.96 14.80
N TYR A 73 19.30 -16.11 13.81
CA TYR A 73 20.18 -15.06 13.28
C TYR A 73 19.86 -14.65 11.83
N THR A 74 18.87 -15.26 11.19
CA THR A 74 18.43 -14.89 9.83
C THR A 74 17.07 -14.23 9.91
N VAL A 75 16.94 -13.06 9.30
CA VAL A 75 15.64 -12.38 9.07
C VAL A 75 14.67 -13.42 8.53
N ALA A 76 13.47 -13.47 9.13
CA ALA A 76 12.47 -14.51 8.88
C ALA A 76 12.33 -14.80 7.38
N SER A 77 12.43 -16.10 7.08
CA SER A 77 12.32 -16.66 5.75
C SER A 77 11.18 -16.01 4.96
N THR A 78 11.51 -15.47 3.80
CA THR A 78 10.54 -14.89 2.87
C THR A 78 9.65 -16.02 2.36
N ASN A 79 8.50 -16.22 2.99
CA ASN A 79 7.49 -17.12 2.46
C ASN A 79 7.08 -16.58 1.08
N THR A 80 7.37 -17.32 0.01
CA THR A 80 7.07 -16.94 -1.37
C THR A 80 5.63 -17.24 -1.78
N LEU A 81 4.83 -17.76 -0.85
CA LEU A 81 3.41 -18.01 -1.03
C LEU A 81 2.62 -16.69 -0.99
N ASN A 82 1.50 -16.64 -1.70
CA ASN A 82 0.61 -15.49 -1.65
C ASN A 82 0.08 -15.29 -0.23
N ASP A 83 0.44 -14.18 0.38
CA ASP A 83 -0.06 -13.78 1.68
C ASP A 83 -1.48 -13.22 1.52
N GLY A 84 -2.46 -14.12 1.36
CA GLY A 84 -3.83 -13.72 1.01
C GLY A 84 -4.49 -12.80 2.05
N CYS A 85 -5.46 -11.99 1.62
CA CYS A 85 -6.14 -10.99 2.45
C CYS A 85 -6.90 -11.58 3.66
N ILE A 86 -6.31 -11.52 4.87
CA ILE A 86 -6.87 -12.06 6.12
C ILE A 86 -6.63 -11.14 7.33
N PRO A 87 -7.30 -11.36 8.47
CA PRO A 87 -6.97 -10.65 9.70
C PRO A 87 -5.57 -11.01 10.22
N GLU A 88 -4.73 -10.00 10.44
CA GLU A 88 -3.38 -10.09 10.97
C GLU A 88 -3.19 -9.23 12.22
N GLN A 89 -2.23 -9.62 13.06
CA GLN A 89 -1.93 -8.90 14.30
C GLN A 89 -1.16 -7.61 14.04
N THR A 90 -1.83 -6.47 14.17
CA THR A 90 -1.25 -5.15 13.96
C THR A 90 -1.20 -4.35 15.26
N ALA A 91 -0.12 -3.60 15.48
CA ALA A 91 0.00 -2.70 16.62
C ALA A 91 -0.75 -1.39 16.34
N VAL A 92 -1.72 -1.05 17.19
CA VAL A 92 -2.47 0.20 17.12
C VAL A 92 -2.10 1.08 18.31
N ALA A 93 -1.72 2.32 18.01
CA ALA A 93 -1.35 3.32 19.00
C ALA A 93 -2.57 3.77 19.81
N LEU A 94 -2.36 4.01 21.11
CA LEU A 94 -3.38 4.40 22.08
C LEU A 94 -3.21 5.85 22.56
N ASN A 95 -2.10 6.49 22.26
CA ASN A 95 -1.86 7.88 22.62
C ASN A 95 -2.63 8.80 21.65
N GLU A 96 -3.71 9.40 22.13
CA GLU A 96 -4.38 10.50 21.43
C GLU A 96 -3.85 11.80 22.04
N GLY A 97 -2.86 12.39 21.35
CA GLY A 97 -2.03 13.48 21.87
C GLY A 97 -2.82 14.74 22.18
N SER A 98 -3.05 14.99 23.46
CA SER A 98 -3.63 16.26 23.93
C SER A 98 -2.88 16.88 25.11
N ASP A 99 -2.12 16.10 25.89
CA ASP A 99 -1.25 16.66 26.95
C ASP A 99 0.13 15.96 26.96
N PRO A 100 1.23 16.68 26.68
CA PRO A 100 2.59 16.12 26.69
C PRO A 100 3.08 15.69 28.09
N ASN A 101 2.39 16.10 29.16
CA ASN A 101 2.67 15.68 30.54
C ASN A 101 1.86 14.44 30.95
N VAL A 102 0.95 13.93 30.10
CA VAL A 102 0.14 12.74 30.37
C VAL A 102 0.63 11.55 29.56
N LEU A 103 1.25 10.61 30.25
CA LEU A 103 1.67 9.32 29.70
C LEU A 103 0.52 8.31 29.75
N THR A 104 0.27 7.65 28.63
CA THR A 104 -0.72 6.56 28.51
C THR A 104 -0.01 5.21 28.43
N PHE A 105 -0.41 4.25 29.26
CA PHE A 105 0.13 2.88 29.27
C PHE A 105 -1.00 1.84 29.09
N PRO A 106 -0.83 0.84 28.21
CA PRO A 106 0.26 0.72 27.23
C PRO A 106 0.16 1.79 26.12
N VAL A 107 1.28 2.09 25.45
CA VAL A 107 1.31 3.07 24.34
C VAL A 107 0.65 2.52 23.07
N CYS A 108 0.72 1.21 22.87
CA CYS A 108 0.06 0.52 21.78
C CYS A 108 -0.42 -0.86 22.22
N VAL A 109 -1.39 -1.40 21.50
CA VAL A 109 -1.92 -2.76 21.71
C VAL A 109 -1.98 -3.50 20.39
N LYS A 110 -1.86 -4.83 20.45
CA LYS A 110 -2.10 -5.68 19.29
C LYS A 110 -3.60 -5.89 19.11
N VAL A 111 -4.08 -5.68 17.89
CA VAL A 111 -5.45 -5.96 17.45
C VAL A 111 -5.43 -6.55 16.06
N SER A 112 -6.46 -7.33 15.73
CA SER A 112 -6.61 -7.92 14.40
C SER A 112 -7.02 -6.85 13.39
N ARG A 113 -6.26 -6.68 12.31
CA ARG A 113 -6.56 -5.78 11.19
C ARG A 113 -6.33 -6.54 9.88
N CYS A 114 -7.07 -6.17 8.85
CA CYS A 114 -6.91 -6.82 7.55
C CYS A 114 -5.54 -6.49 6.97
N GLY A 115 -4.80 -7.54 6.60
CA GLY A 115 -3.48 -7.48 5.99
C GLY A 115 -3.36 -8.52 4.89
N GLY A 116 -2.23 -8.50 4.18
CA GLY A 116 -1.97 -9.34 3.01
C GLY A 116 -2.21 -8.64 1.68
N CYS A 117 -2.16 -9.43 0.61
CA CYS A 117 -2.17 -8.98 -0.78
C CYS A 117 -3.47 -9.34 -1.49
N CYS A 118 -3.76 -8.56 -2.54
CA CYS A 118 -4.75 -8.84 -3.56
C CYS A 118 -4.05 -8.80 -4.91
N GLY A 119 -4.52 -9.58 -5.88
CA GLY A 119 -3.85 -9.85 -7.15
C GLY A 119 -4.10 -8.83 -8.23
N SER A 120 -4.83 -7.74 -7.92
CA SER A 120 -5.01 -6.60 -8.81
C SER A 120 -4.60 -5.31 -8.13
N GLU A 121 -4.00 -4.38 -8.87
CA GLU A 121 -3.70 -3.05 -8.36
C GLU A 121 -4.96 -2.21 -8.11
N THR A 122 -6.10 -2.60 -8.69
CA THR A 122 -7.40 -1.95 -8.50
C THR A 122 -8.13 -2.37 -7.23
N THR A 123 -7.62 -3.36 -6.50
CA THR A 123 -8.20 -3.88 -5.26
C THR A 123 -7.31 -3.60 -4.05
N THR A 124 -7.93 -3.55 -2.88
CA THR A 124 -7.27 -3.37 -1.59
C THR A 124 -7.84 -4.35 -0.57
N CYS A 125 -6.99 -4.82 0.35
CA CYS A 125 -7.44 -5.69 1.44
C CYS A 125 -8.17 -4.85 2.50
N GLY A 126 -9.38 -5.26 2.86
CA GLY A 126 -10.22 -4.55 3.84
C GLY A 126 -11.25 -5.46 4.50
N PRO A 127 -11.93 -4.98 5.56
CA PRO A 127 -12.89 -5.78 6.32
C PRO A 127 -14.13 -6.10 5.49
N SER A 128 -14.56 -7.36 5.47
CA SER A 128 -15.79 -7.76 4.78
C SER A 128 -17.04 -7.11 5.39
N PRO A 129 -18.19 -7.10 4.71
CA PRO A 129 -19.44 -6.64 5.30
C PRO A 129 -19.72 -7.38 6.62
N GLY A 130 -19.84 -6.63 7.73
CA GLY A 130 -20.00 -7.20 9.07
C GLY A 130 -18.72 -7.80 9.69
N GLY A 131 -17.57 -7.68 9.03
CA GLY A 131 -16.26 -8.17 9.48
C GLY A 131 -15.50 -7.20 10.39
N THR A 132 -16.17 -6.19 10.93
CA THR A 132 -15.60 -5.19 11.83
C THR A 132 -16.35 -5.21 13.16
N VAL A 133 -15.60 -5.26 14.26
CA VAL A 133 -16.12 -5.18 15.64
C VAL A 133 -15.36 -4.14 16.43
N THR A 134 -16.03 -3.50 17.39
CA THR A 134 -15.41 -2.57 18.31
C THR A 134 -15.07 -3.28 19.61
N VAL A 135 -13.80 -3.27 20.01
CA VAL A 135 -13.31 -3.87 21.25
C VAL A 135 -12.88 -2.81 22.25
N SER A 136 -13.18 -3.04 23.52
CA SER A 136 -12.77 -2.15 24.61
C SER A 136 -11.39 -2.55 25.14
N LYS A 137 -10.47 -1.59 25.21
CA LYS A 137 -9.14 -1.76 25.82
C LYS A 137 -8.96 -0.75 26.95
N ARG A 138 -8.56 -1.23 28.12
CA ARG A 138 -8.26 -0.37 29.26
C ARG A 138 -6.85 0.21 29.15
N VAL A 139 -6.74 1.51 29.39
CA VAL A 139 -5.48 2.24 29.42
C VAL A 139 -5.35 2.98 30.75
N MET A 140 -4.13 3.09 31.24
CA MET A 140 -3.79 3.85 32.44
C MET A 140 -3.15 5.16 32.04
N LYS A 141 -3.52 6.24 32.72
CA LYS A 141 -2.96 7.57 32.53
C LYS A 141 -2.13 7.97 33.74
N PHE A 142 -0.97 8.54 33.45
CA PHE A 142 -0.03 9.03 34.44
C PHE A 142 0.40 10.45 34.10
N GLU A 143 0.41 11.34 35.08
CA GLU A 143 0.91 12.70 34.96
C GLU A 143 2.39 12.74 35.39
N GLY A 144 3.24 13.37 34.59
CA GLY A 144 4.66 13.55 34.86
C GLY A 144 5.19 14.81 34.19
N THR A 145 6.20 15.43 34.79
CA THR A 145 6.90 16.57 34.17
C THR A 145 8.12 16.06 33.42
N ALA A 146 8.58 16.81 32.40
CA ALA A 146 9.77 16.48 31.61
C ALA A 146 11.05 16.23 32.46
N TYR A 147 11.05 16.67 33.72
CA TYR A 147 12.18 16.56 34.65
C TYR A 147 12.00 15.52 35.77
N ASN A 148 10.85 14.84 35.86
CA ASN A 148 10.56 13.88 36.94
C ASN A 148 9.76 12.64 36.46
N LEU A 149 10.26 11.95 35.44
CA LEU A 149 9.68 10.70 34.92
C LEU A 149 9.79 9.51 35.89
N ASN A 150 10.56 9.63 36.96
CA ASN A 150 10.73 8.57 37.96
C ASN A 150 9.63 8.58 39.05
N ASN A 151 8.79 9.61 39.09
CA ASN A 151 7.71 9.78 40.07
C ASN A 151 6.39 10.15 39.38
N LEU A 152 5.97 9.32 38.43
CA LEU A 152 4.72 9.52 37.71
C LEU A 152 3.51 9.39 38.64
N LYS A 153 2.61 10.37 38.60
CA LYS A 153 1.37 10.36 39.37
C LYS A 153 0.27 9.65 38.59
N TYR A 154 -0.32 8.60 39.15
CA TYR A 154 -1.49 7.98 38.54
C TYR A 154 -2.68 8.95 38.59
N ILE A 155 -3.25 9.26 37.43
CA ILE A 155 -4.39 10.20 37.32
C ILE A 155 -5.69 9.52 36.93
N GLY A 156 -5.65 8.27 36.46
CA GLY A 156 -6.85 7.47 36.22
C GLY A 156 -6.68 6.39 35.18
N ALA A 157 -7.75 5.62 34.98
CA ALA A 157 -7.86 4.65 33.90
C ALA A 157 -9.01 5.04 32.98
N GLU A 158 -8.81 4.84 31.69
CA GLU A 158 -9.79 5.09 30.65
C GLU A 158 -10.02 3.81 29.84
N THR A 159 -11.20 3.66 29.27
CA THR A 159 -11.47 2.59 28.30
C THR A 159 -11.49 3.18 26.90
N LYS A 160 -10.55 2.76 26.06
CA LYS A 160 -10.51 3.11 24.64
C LYS A 160 -11.28 2.09 23.82
N LEU A 161 -12.06 2.58 22.87
CA LEU A 161 -12.75 1.76 21.89
C LEU A 161 -11.87 1.65 20.65
N ILE A 162 -11.54 0.42 20.25
CA ILE A 162 -10.65 0.15 19.13
C ILE A 162 -11.36 -0.74 18.14
N GLU A 163 -11.21 -0.43 16.86
CA GLU A 163 -11.69 -1.27 15.76
C GLU A 163 -10.81 -2.52 15.60
N GLU A 164 -11.45 -3.68 15.51
CA GLU A 164 -10.85 -4.98 15.24
C GLU A 164 -11.58 -5.67 14.08
N HIS A 165 -10.82 -6.27 13.16
CA HIS A 165 -11.36 -6.95 11.99
C HIS A 165 -11.42 -8.45 12.24
N THR A 166 -12.57 -9.06 12.02
CA THR A 166 -12.82 -10.50 12.20
C THR A 166 -12.86 -11.27 10.88
N ALA A 167 -13.11 -10.57 9.77
CA ALA A 167 -13.13 -11.15 8.43
C ALA A 167 -12.68 -10.12 7.39
N CYS A 168 -11.92 -10.57 6.39
CA CYS A 168 -11.32 -9.72 5.38
C CYS A 168 -11.64 -10.22 3.98
N GLN A 169 -11.65 -9.31 3.02
CA GLN A 169 -11.81 -9.60 1.61
C GLN A 169 -11.13 -8.53 0.75
N CYS A 170 -10.74 -8.90 -0.48
CA CYS A 170 -10.29 -7.93 -1.47
C CYS A 170 -11.49 -7.10 -1.97
N GLN A 171 -11.34 -5.78 -1.92
CA GLN A 171 -12.38 -4.82 -2.29
C GLN A 171 -11.86 -3.87 -3.35
N CYS A 172 -12.73 -3.41 -4.24
CA CYS A 172 -12.38 -2.38 -5.20
C CYS A 172 -11.96 -1.09 -4.47
N LYS A 173 -10.82 -0.51 -4.87
CA LYS A 173 -10.35 0.79 -4.36
C LYS A 173 -11.33 1.91 -4.74
N VAL A 174 -11.88 1.84 -5.95
CA VAL A 174 -12.91 2.75 -6.46
C VAL A 174 -14.27 2.06 -6.29
N LYS A 175 -15.22 2.76 -5.69
CA LYS A 175 -16.61 2.30 -5.52
C LYS A 175 -17.50 2.98 -6.55
N ALA A 176 -18.69 2.43 -6.77
CA ALA A 176 -19.67 3.02 -7.68
C ALA A 176 -20.02 4.49 -7.35
N GLY A 177 -20.00 4.86 -6.05
CA GLY A 177 -20.23 6.23 -5.60
C GLY A 177 -19.09 7.21 -5.90
N ASP A 178 -17.88 6.72 -6.16
CA ASP A 178 -16.73 7.56 -6.54
C ASP A 178 -16.77 7.94 -8.02
N CYS A 179 -17.61 7.27 -8.82
CA CYS A 179 -17.79 7.59 -10.23
C CYS A 179 -18.75 8.77 -10.42
N ASN A 180 -18.37 9.72 -11.28
CA ASN A 180 -19.30 10.76 -11.74
C ASN A 180 -20.46 10.14 -12.54
N PRO A 181 -21.70 10.11 -12.01
CA PRO A 181 -22.82 9.42 -12.64
C PRO A 181 -23.28 10.09 -13.93
N ALA A 182 -22.87 11.34 -14.20
CA ALA A 182 -23.21 12.03 -15.45
C ALA A 182 -22.45 11.42 -16.64
N VAL A 183 -21.16 11.12 -16.47
CA VAL A 183 -20.26 10.72 -17.57
C VAL A 183 -19.75 9.27 -17.48
N HIS A 184 -19.82 8.65 -16.29
CA HIS A 184 -19.32 7.30 -16.05
C HIS A 184 -20.42 6.26 -15.82
N ILE A 185 -20.07 5.00 -16.07
CA ILE A 185 -20.72 3.78 -15.60
C ILE A 185 -19.67 3.00 -14.80
N TYR A 186 -20.03 2.54 -13.60
CA TYR A 186 -19.12 1.74 -12.80
C TYR A 186 -19.00 0.32 -13.36
N ASP A 187 -17.77 -0.10 -13.63
CA ASP A 187 -17.43 -1.46 -14.06
C ASP A 187 -16.98 -2.27 -12.84
N GLN A 188 -17.91 -3.06 -12.31
CA GLN A 188 -17.70 -3.93 -11.15
C GLN A 188 -16.58 -4.95 -11.41
N ASP A 189 -16.46 -5.47 -12.63
CA ASP A 189 -15.53 -6.55 -12.97
C ASP A 189 -14.09 -6.09 -13.08
N ASN A 190 -13.86 -4.78 -13.23
CA ASN A 190 -12.52 -4.18 -13.33
C ASN A 190 -12.30 -3.09 -12.28
N CYS A 191 -13.18 -2.98 -11.29
CA CYS A 191 -13.07 -2.03 -10.18
C CYS A 191 -12.76 -0.59 -10.64
N ARG A 192 -13.39 -0.12 -11.73
CA ARG A 192 -13.08 1.19 -12.33
C ARG A 192 -14.32 1.91 -12.87
N CYS A 193 -14.24 3.23 -12.98
CA CYS A 193 -15.23 4.01 -13.71
C CYS A 193 -14.93 3.91 -15.21
N LYS A 194 -15.92 3.52 -16.01
CA LYS A 194 -15.84 3.53 -17.48
C LYS A 194 -16.62 4.71 -18.03
N CYS A 195 -16.07 5.36 -19.05
CA CYS A 195 -16.78 6.38 -19.80
C CYS A 195 -18.01 5.80 -20.51
N LYS A 196 -19.14 6.51 -20.41
CA LYS A 196 -20.36 6.20 -21.19
C LYS A 196 -20.12 6.36 -22.68
N VAL A 197 -19.34 7.36 -23.03
CA VAL A 197 -18.88 7.58 -24.40
C VAL A 197 -17.68 6.67 -24.66
N PRO A 198 -17.62 6.01 -25.83
CA PRO A 198 -16.47 5.21 -26.19
C PRO A 198 -15.22 6.09 -26.24
N GLN A 199 -14.08 5.53 -25.81
CA GLN A 199 -12.79 6.20 -25.92
C GLN A 199 -12.52 6.49 -27.40
N ILE A 200 -12.47 7.78 -27.73
CA ILE A 200 -12.15 8.26 -29.08
C ILE A 200 -10.66 8.51 -29.20
N SER A 201 -10.11 8.31 -30.39
CA SER A 201 -8.74 8.73 -30.69
C SER A 201 -8.66 10.25 -30.67
N CYS A 202 -7.93 10.79 -29.69
CA CYS A 202 -7.73 12.24 -29.58
C CYS A 202 -6.88 12.77 -30.73
N SER A 203 -7.13 14.03 -31.11
CA SER A 203 -6.33 14.73 -32.12
C SER A 203 -4.88 14.94 -31.66
N SER A 204 -3.98 15.23 -32.60
CA SER A 204 -2.57 15.48 -32.31
C SER A 204 -2.40 16.54 -31.21
N GLY A 205 -1.58 16.24 -30.20
CA GLY A 205 -1.33 17.13 -29.07
C GLY A 205 -2.33 17.01 -27.90
N MET A 206 -3.33 16.13 -28.01
CA MET A 206 -4.28 15.84 -26.94
C MET A 206 -4.13 14.42 -26.38
N VAL A 207 -4.60 14.23 -25.16
CA VAL A 207 -4.59 12.96 -24.41
C VAL A 207 -6.00 12.72 -23.87
N TRP A 208 -6.46 11.48 -23.93
CA TRP A 208 -7.74 11.09 -23.34
C TRP A 208 -7.63 11.09 -21.82
N ASP A 209 -8.60 11.72 -21.16
CA ASP A 209 -8.72 11.73 -19.70
C ASP A 209 -9.93 10.89 -19.27
N ASP A 210 -9.65 9.75 -18.63
CA ASP A 210 -10.66 8.83 -18.10
C ASP A 210 -11.44 9.38 -16.91
N SER A 211 -10.98 10.47 -16.28
CA SER A 211 -11.72 11.10 -15.18
C SER A 211 -12.81 12.06 -15.68
N THR A 212 -12.63 12.64 -16.86
CA THR A 212 -13.57 13.60 -17.47
C THR A 212 -14.24 13.08 -18.74
N CYS A 213 -13.78 11.96 -19.28
CA CYS A 213 -14.18 11.37 -20.56
C CYS A 213 -14.04 12.34 -21.73
N ARG A 214 -12.93 13.09 -21.77
CA ARG A 214 -12.64 14.09 -22.80
C ARG A 214 -11.18 14.07 -23.20
N CYS A 215 -10.92 14.53 -24.42
CA CYS A 215 -9.56 14.84 -24.86
C CYS A 215 -9.13 16.18 -24.26
N ILE A 216 -8.02 16.19 -23.53
CA ILE A 216 -7.40 17.39 -22.97
C ILE A 216 -6.01 17.60 -23.57
N SER A 217 -5.52 18.84 -23.58
CA SER A 217 -4.21 19.14 -24.15
C SER A 217 -3.09 18.53 -23.30
N LYS A 218 -1.98 18.13 -23.95
CA LYS A 218 -0.77 17.66 -23.23
C LYS A 218 -0.24 18.69 -22.23
N ASP A 219 -0.39 19.98 -22.51
CA ASP A 219 -0.01 21.06 -21.60
C ASP A 219 -0.88 21.06 -20.33
N THR A 220 -2.18 20.79 -20.47
CA THR A 220 -3.09 20.60 -19.34
C THR A 220 -2.65 19.42 -18.47
N VAL A 221 -2.25 18.30 -19.09
CA VAL A 221 -1.71 17.13 -18.37
C VAL A 221 -0.43 17.48 -17.60
N ALA A 222 0.49 18.21 -18.23
CA ALA A 222 1.74 18.66 -17.60
C ALA A 222 1.48 19.57 -16.38
N LEU A 223 0.53 20.50 -16.49
CA LEU A 223 0.15 21.38 -15.38
C LEU A 223 -0.47 20.61 -14.22
N LEU A 224 -1.34 19.65 -14.51
CA LEU A 224 -1.99 18.85 -13.48
C LEU A 224 -1.02 17.92 -12.73
N THR A 225 -0.10 17.29 -13.46
CA THR A 225 0.96 16.45 -12.86
C THR A 225 2.01 17.27 -12.09
N TRP A 226 2.25 18.53 -12.48
CA TRP A 226 3.09 19.44 -11.71
C TRP A 226 2.39 19.85 -10.41
N ARG A 227 1.12 20.27 -10.47
CA ARG A 227 0.34 20.67 -9.28
C ARG A 227 0.35 19.58 -8.23
N ALA A 228 0.05 18.35 -8.64
CA ALA A 228 0.05 17.20 -7.75
C ALA A 228 1.38 16.94 -7.04
N ARG A 229 2.50 17.13 -7.74
CA ARG A 229 3.83 17.03 -7.13
C ARG A 229 4.11 18.15 -6.13
N THR A 230 3.52 19.34 -6.33
CA THR A 230 3.77 20.51 -5.48
C THR A 230 2.83 20.64 -4.29
N THR A 231 1.57 20.22 -4.41
CA THR A 231 0.55 20.37 -3.36
C THR A 231 0.37 19.11 -2.52
N GLY A 232 0.98 17.98 -2.92
CA GLY A 232 0.71 16.68 -2.31
C GLY A 232 -0.71 16.17 -2.60
N GLU A 233 -1.49 16.88 -3.41
CA GLU A 233 -2.74 16.37 -3.96
C GLU A 233 -2.42 15.28 -4.98
N ALA A 234 -3.21 14.21 -5.00
CA ALA A 234 -3.04 13.17 -6.01
C ALA A 234 -3.08 13.78 -7.42
N ALA A 235 -2.14 13.39 -8.29
CA ALA A 235 -2.23 13.71 -9.70
C ALA A 235 -3.58 13.21 -10.24
N PRO A 236 -4.22 13.88 -11.21
CA PRO A 236 -5.28 13.25 -11.95
C PRO A 236 -4.66 12.01 -12.57
N SER A 237 -5.02 10.88 -11.98
CA SER A 237 -4.57 9.57 -12.36
C SER A 237 -5.31 9.28 -13.66
N PHE A 238 -4.57 9.16 -14.76
CA PHE A 238 -5.10 8.61 -16.01
C PHE A 238 -5.44 7.11 -15.89
N SER A 239 -5.32 6.57 -14.68
CA SER A 239 -5.87 5.30 -14.22
C SER A 239 -5.79 5.28 -12.68
N ALA A 240 -6.95 5.44 -12.02
CA ALA A 240 -7.28 5.19 -10.61
C ALA A 240 -6.25 5.46 -9.48
N GLN A 241 -6.61 6.31 -8.50
CA GLN A 241 -6.61 5.96 -7.06
C GLN A 241 -7.12 7.12 -6.17
N PRO A 242 -7.98 6.83 -5.16
CA PRO A 242 -8.02 7.59 -3.92
C PRO A 242 -6.98 7.01 -2.94
N GLN A 243 -6.10 7.84 -2.41
CA GLN A 243 -5.24 7.46 -1.27
C GLN A 243 -5.78 8.11 0.00
N GLN A 244 -6.19 7.27 0.95
CA GLN A 244 -6.15 7.59 2.36
C GLN A 244 -4.71 7.42 2.89
N ALA A 245 -4.41 8.22 3.91
CA ALA A 245 -3.20 8.26 4.75
C ALA A 245 -2.04 9.12 4.23
N GLU A 246 -2.05 10.39 4.66
CA GLU A 246 -0.83 11.16 4.88
C GLU A 246 0.17 10.34 5.71
N ARG A 247 1.24 9.89 5.06
CA ARG A 247 2.52 9.76 5.74
C ARG A 247 3.13 11.16 5.77
N VAL A 248 3.17 11.74 6.96
CA VAL A 248 4.07 12.86 7.26
C VAL A 248 5.48 12.37 6.96
N VAL A 249 6.03 12.77 5.81
CA VAL A 249 7.48 12.71 5.59
C VAL A 249 8.04 13.71 6.60
N ALA A 250 8.64 13.21 7.67
CA ALA A 250 9.43 14.05 8.55
C ALA A 250 10.53 14.66 7.68
N SER A 251 10.40 15.95 7.37
CA SER A 251 11.47 16.75 6.80
C SER A 251 12.73 16.52 7.62
N ASP A 252 13.84 16.18 6.97
CA ASP A 252 15.13 16.00 7.65
C ASP A 252 15.41 17.28 8.48
N PRO A 253 15.54 17.19 9.81
CA PRO A 253 15.78 18.37 10.64
C PRO A 253 17.09 19.09 10.30
N CYS A 254 17.99 18.46 9.53
CA CYS A 254 19.26 19.04 9.10
C CYS A 254 19.24 19.59 7.66
N ASP A 255 18.06 19.70 7.05
CA ASP A 255 17.91 20.23 5.69
C ASP A 255 18.29 21.73 5.66
N GLY A 256 19.54 22.00 5.25
CA GLY A 256 20.13 23.34 5.22
C GLY A 256 21.42 23.53 6.02
N CYS A 257 21.90 22.50 6.70
CA CYS A 257 23.22 22.52 7.34
C CYS A 257 24.35 22.24 6.36
N THR A 258 25.28 23.18 6.21
CA THR A 258 26.50 23.02 5.37
C THR A 258 27.72 22.80 6.25
N CYS A 259 28.19 21.54 6.31
CA CYS A 259 29.40 21.19 7.04
C CYS A 259 30.64 21.20 6.11
N GLY A 260 31.81 21.58 6.65
CA GLY A 260 33.07 21.57 5.90
C GLY A 260 33.54 20.15 5.54
N ARG A 261 34.56 20.02 4.68
CA ARG A 261 35.10 18.70 4.27
C ARG A 261 35.51 17.86 5.49
N ARG A 262 35.11 16.59 5.53
CA ARG A 262 35.25 15.61 6.65
C ARG A 262 34.30 15.79 7.84
N TRP A 263 33.24 16.58 7.69
CA TRP A 263 32.20 16.73 8.70
C TRP A 263 30.83 16.34 8.13
N ASN A 264 30.07 15.56 8.87
CA ASN A 264 28.72 15.12 8.49
C ASN A 264 27.68 15.81 9.38
N PRO A 265 26.58 16.35 8.82
CA PRO A 265 25.46 16.83 9.62
C PRO A 265 24.82 15.64 10.35
N THR A 266 24.49 15.83 11.62
CA THR A 266 23.90 14.79 12.47
C THR A 266 22.85 15.44 13.38
N PRO A 267 21.67 14.85 13.53
CA PRO A 267 20.65 15.34 14.46
C PRO A 267 21.17 15.33 15.91
N GLY A 268 21.07 16.48 16.57
CA GLY A 268 21.33 16.67 17.99
C GLY A 268 20.06 16.54 18.83
N ALA A 269 20.14 16.91 20.10
CA ALA A 269 18.97 16.95 20.98
C ALA A 269 18.08 18.16 20.64
N GLY A 270 16.77 17.95 20.51
CA GLY A 270 15.76 19.02 20.41
C GLY A 270 15.75 19.81 19.09
N ASN A 271 15.57 19.15 17.94
CA ASN A 271 15.51 19.77 16.61
C ASN A 271 16.74 20.63 16.22
N THR A 272 17.89 20.38 16.86
CA THR A 272 19.16 21.02 16.52
C THR A 272 20.01 20.11 15.63
N CYS A 273 20.84 20.69 14.77
CA CYS A 273 21.77 19.95 13.93
C CYS A 273 23.21 20.34 14.23
N GLU A 274 24.08 19.34 14.30
CA GLU A 274 25.50 19.47 14.58
C GLU A 274 26.33 18.89 13.44
N CYS A 275 27.49 19.47 13.17
CA CYS A 275 28.49 18.86 12.33
C CYS A 275 29.37 17.94 13.18
N VAL A 276 29.43 16.65 12.83
CA VAL A 276 30.30 15.65 13.49
C VAL A 276 31.45 15.29 12.56
N HIS A 277 32.69 15.37 13.06
CA HIS A 277 33.87 15.00 12.28
C HIS A 277 33.86 13.49 11.99
N SER A 278 34.34 13.07 10.82
CA SER A 278 34.34 11.66 10.39
C SER A 278 35.07 10.69 11.34
N SER A 279 35.92 11.20 12.22
CA SER A 279 36.57 10.42 13.30
C SER A 279 35.72 10.24 14.57
N GLY A 280 34.53 10.85 14.64
CA GLY A 280 33.59 10.78 15.77
C GLY A 280 33.98 11.56 17.03
N ARG A 281 35.18 12.17 17.07
CA ARG A 281 35.75 12.78 18.28
C ARG A 281 35.47 14.26 18.46
N SER A 282 34.87 14.91 17.47
CA SER A 282 34.66 16.37 17.51
C SER A 282 33.30 16.72 16.92
N ARG A 283 32.59 17.61 17.62
CA ARG A 283 31.27 18.13 17.26
C ARG A 283 31.31 19.64 17.23
N ARG A 284 30.59 20.26 16.29
CA ARG A 284 30.47 21.72 16.19
C ARG A 284 29.03 22.12 15.85
N PRO A 285 28.53 23.25 16.36
CA PRO A 285 27.21 23.76 16.00
C PRO A 285 27.11 24.01 14.50
N CYS A 286 25.96 23.68 13.90
CA CYS A 286 25.68 24.08 12.53
C CYS A 286 25.50 25.61 12.45
N PRO A 287 26.17 26.32 11.52
CA PRO A 287 25.97 27.76 11.35
C PRO A 287 24.54 28.04 10.87
N ALA A 288 23.84 28.96 11.54
CA ALA A 288 22.51 29.38 11.12
C ALA A 288 22.55 30.01 9.72
N ARG A 289 21.56 29.73 8.87
CA ARG A 289 21.35 30.48 7.62
C ARG A 289 21.13 31.95 7.99
N GLY A 290 21.99 32.85 7.49
CA GLY A 290 21.73 34.29 7.48
C GLY A 290 20.65 34.63 6.46
#